data_AF-A0A7W2JG49-F1
#
_entry.id   AF-A0A7W2JG49-F1
#
_cell.length_a   1.000
_cell.length_b   1.000
_cell.length_c   1.000
_cell.angle_alpha   90.00
_cell.angle_beta   90.00
_cell.angle_gamma   90.00
#
_symmetry.space_group_name_H-M   'P 1'
#
loop_
_entity.id
_entity.type
_entity.pdbx_description
1 polymer ?
#
loop_
_entity_poly.entity_id
_entity_poly.type
_entity_poly.pdbx_seq_one_letter_code
_entity_poly.pdbx_strand_id
1 'polypeptide(L)'
;MALGKVSVNNLNLGQGAVTEVERYFLFIGPASKNVGQILALNQDSDLDAQLGTAASDLKTQIIAARLNGGDRWACLAMPLAAADTWSAALTKAMQQGYSVEAAVITKPVQAGAELTAMNDAVVSILNTFARRLFIMAATPGILAPQTWSEYQTAQKAITAGIAAPRVLVVPQLHGNDLGVLAGRLANAAVSIADSPMRVSTGAVLGLGDTPVDKDSIPLQSATLAVLDAARLSVPQTYADYPGVFWADGNLLDAPGSDYQVIENLRVVDKAARRVRILLIQRIADRRLNSSANSMAKNISALMAPLRAMAKSTALGTEVFPGEIQQPKDGDIVVNWLSKTSVVAYMKLRPLNCPKDITANIALDLSPEATE
;
A
#
# COMPACT_ATOMS: atom_id res chain seq x y z
N MET A 1 16.20 47.85 -42.72
CA MET A 1 17.02 47.21 -41.67
C MET A 1 16.25 47.29 -40.36
N ALA A 2 15.88 46.14 -39.78
CA ALA A 2 15.20 46.11 -38.48
C ALA A 2 16.24 45.92 -37.37
N LEU A 3 16.21 46.79 -36.36
CA LEU A 3 17.03 46.67 -35.14
C LEU A 3 16.66 45.37 -34.42
N GLY A 4 17.69 44.63 -33.95
CA GLY A 4 17.49 43.44 -33.13
C GLY A 4 16.77 43.77 -31.84
N LYS A 5 15.71 43.03 -31.51
CA LYS A 5 14.97 43.12 -30.25
C LYS A 5 15.14 41.80 -29.51
N VAL A 6 15.48 41.86 -28.22
CA VAL A 6 15.64 40.69 -27.35
C VAL A 6 14.60 40.77 -26.23
N SER A 7 13.96 39.64 -25.92
CA SER A 7 13.09 39.49 -24.75
C SER A 7 13.27 38.08 -24.17
N VAL A 8 13.17 37.97 -22.84
CA VAL A 8 13.30 36.70 -22.11
C VAL A 8 12.01 36.50 -21.33
N ASN A 9 11.39 35.32 -21.47
CA ASN A 9 10.17 34.95 -20.78
C ASN A 9 10.39 33.65 -20.00
N ASN A 10 9.80 33.55 -18.81
CA ASN A 10 9.82 32.33 -18.01
C ASN A 10 8.66 31.43 -18.44
N LEU A 11 8.97 30.20 -18.87
CA LEU A 11 7.97 29.21 -19.25
C LEU A 11 7.92 28.11 -18.18
N ASN A 12 6.74 27.85 -17.63
CA ASN A 12 6.54 26.70 -16.76
C ASN A 12 6.44 25.43 -17.60
N LEU A 13 7.43 24.54 -17.45
CA LEU A 13 7.48 23.26 -18.17
C LEU A 13 6.95 22.08 -17.33
N GLY A 14 6.49 22.33 -16.11
CA GLY A 14 5.91 21.29 -15.26
C GLY A 14 6.91 20.24 -14.78
N GLN A 15 8.19 20.59 -14.75
CA GLN A 15 9.31 19.68 -14.42
C GLN A 15 9.61 19.57 -12.92
N GLY A 16 8.82 20.24 -12.07
CA GLY A 16 8.98 20.19 -10.62
C GLY A 16 8.66 18.81 -10.05
N ALA A 17 9.23 18.50 -8.88
CA ALA A 17 8.90 17.29 -8.15
C ALA A 17 7.41 17.29 -7.73
N VAL A 18 6.78 16.12 -7.83
CA VAL A 18 5.44 15.89 -7.30
C VAL A 18 5.58 15.49 -5.83
N THR A 19 4.78 16.07 -4.95
CA THR A 19 4.71 15.66 -3.54
C THR A 19 4.40 14.18 -3.45
N GLU A 20 5.31 13.42 -2.81
CA GLU A 20 5.14 11.99 -2.56
C GLU A 20 4.04 11.79 -1.51
N VAL A 21 3.12 10.88 -1.79
CA VAL A 21 2.01 10.50 -0.89
C VAL A 21 2.23 9.09 -0.35
N GLU A 22 3.07 8.33 -1.04
CA GLU A 22 3.50 6.98 -0.68
C GLU A 22 4.05 6.95 0.74
N ARG A 23 3.68 5.89 1.47
CA ARG A 23 4.03 5.60 2.86
C ARG A 23 3.45 6.58 3.89
N TYR A 24 2.54 7.47 3.48
CA TYR A 24 1.83 8.37 4.39
C TYR A 24 0.37 7.95 4.56
N PHE A 25 0.03 7.47 5.76
CA PHE A 25 -1.26 6.83 6.04
C PHE A 25 -2.14 7.67 6.97
N LEU A 26 -3.47 7.54 6.82
CA LEU A 26 -4.48 8.11 7.71
C LEU A 26 -5.05 7.01 8.61
N PHE A 27 -4.77 7.04 9.90
CA PHE A 27 -5.35 6.14 10.89
C PHE A 27 -6.68 6.68 11.41
N ILE A 28 -7.73 5.87 11.42
CA ILE A 28 -9.08 6.25 11.84
C ILE A 28 -9.62 5.20 12.79
N GLY A 29 -10.09 5.63 13.96
CA GLY A 29 -10.78 4.74 14.90
C GLY A 29 -10.89 5.32 16.30
N PRO A 30 -11.37 4.52 17.25
CA PRO A 30 -11.72 5.01 18.58
C PRO A 30 -10.48 5.46 19.36
N ALA A 31 -10.56 6.64 19.97
CA ALA A 31 -9.66 7.09 21.03
C ALA A 31 -10.38 8.11 21.94
N SER A 32 -9.79 8.45 23.08
CA SER A 32 -10.49 9.23 24.12
C SER A 32 -10.26 10.75 24.04
N LYS A 33 -9.26 11.21 23.27
CA LYS A 33 -8.89 12.62 23.15
C LYS A 33 -8.87 13.08 21.70
N ASN A 34 -9.06 14.39 21.51
CA ASN A 34 -9.06 15.07 20.20
C ASN A 34 -10.03 14.44 19.17
N VAL A 35 -11.15 13.92 19.66
CA VAL A 35 -12.20 13.29 18.83
C VAL A 35 -12.67 14.24 17.74
N GLY A 36 -12.72 13.73 16.51
CA GLY A 36 -13.14 14.46 15.32
C GLY A 36 -12.10 15.41 14.74
N GLN A 37 -10.91 15.53 15.34
CA GLN A 37 -9.80 16.32 14.80
C GLN A 37 -8.89 15.48 13.91
N ILE A 38 -8.22 16.13 12.95
CA ILE A 38 -7.16 15.51 12.15
C ILE A 38 -5.82 15.93 12.76
N LEU A 39 -5.06 14.95 13.21
CA LEU A 39 -3.78 15.13 13.89
C LEU A 39 -2.66 14.67 12.97
N ALA A 40 -1.61 15.48 12.83
CA ALA A 40 -0.36 15.02 12.25
C ALA A 40 0.51 14.45 13.37
N LEU A 41 0.91 13.19 13.23
CA LEU A 41 1.73 12.49 14.22
C LEU A 41 3.02 12.00 13.54
N ASN A 42 4.11 12.02 14.29
CA ASN A 42 5.42 11.52 13.89
C ASN A 42 6.04 10.72 15.05
N GLN A 43 7.34 10.41 14.95
CA GLN A 43 8.08 9.71 16.00
C GLN A 43 8.06 10.44 17.36
N ASP A 44 8.14 11.77 17.37
CA ASP A 44 8.26 12.58 18.59
C ASP A 44 6.92 12.90 19.26
N SER A 45 5.80 12.54 18.63
CA SER A 45 4.48 12.94 19.13
C SER A 45 4.11 12.15 20.39
N ASP A 46 3.75 12.85 21.47
CA ASP A 46 3.20 12.28 22.70
C ASP A 46 1.78 11.73 22.46
N LEU A 47 1.66 10.42 22.34
CA LEU A 47 0.39 9.76 22.03
C LEU A 47 -0.60 9.80 23.19
N ASP A 48 -0.14 9.91 24.44
CA ASP A 48 -1.01 10.06 25.60
C ASP A 48 -1.66 11.44 25.59
N ALA A 49 -0.88 12.46 25.28
CA ALA A 49 -1.39 13.82 25.12
C ALA A 49 -2.28 13.99 23.88
N GLN A 50 -2.08 13.22 22.81
CA GLN A 50 -2.84 13.37 21.56
C GLN A 50 -4.07 12.47 21.46
N LEU A 51 -4.01 11.23 21.98
CA LEU A 51 -5.06 10.21 21.82
C LEU A 51 -5.68 9.77 23.15
N GLY A 52 -5.09 10.20 24.27
CA GLY A 52 -5.49 9.88 25.63
C GLY A 52 -4.61 8.80 26.26
N THR A 53 -4.60 8.75 27.60
CA THR A 53 -3.74 7.85 28.38
C THR A 53 -4.18 6.38 28.27
N ALA A 54 -5.49 6.12 28.31
CA ALA A 54 -6.03 4.77 28.17
C ALA A 54 -5.71 4.15 26.79
N ALA A 55 -5.59 2.81 26.77
CA ALA A 55 -5.49 2.07 25.52
C ALA A 55 -6.77 2.25 24.70
N SER A 56 -6.61 2.27 23.38
CA SER A 56 -7.70 2.34 22.42
C SER A 56 -7.24 1.73 21.11
N ASP A 57 -8.16 1.23 20.27
CA ASP A 57 -7.78 0.58 19.01
C ASP A 57 -6.87 1.50 18.18
N LEU A 58 -7.23 2.78 18.06
CA LEU A 58 -6.43 3.75 17.31
C LEU A 58 -5.01 3.89 17.88
N LYS A 59 -4.88 4.10 19.20
CA LYS A 59 -3.58 4.31 19.84
C LYS A 59 -2.71 3.07 19.76
N THR A 60 -3.27 1.89 19.99
CA THR A 60 -2.55 0.61 19.92
C THR A 60 -1.97 0.37 18.52
N GLN A 61 -2.76 0.57 17.46
CA GLN A 61 -2.25 0.40 16.09
C GLN A 61 -1.21 1.46 15.72
N ILE A 62 -1.37 2.71 16.17
CA ILE A 62 -0.40 3.79 15.90
C ILE A 62 0.94 3.51 16.59
N ILE A 63 0.93 3.00 17.84
CA ILE A 63 2.16 2.61 18.54
C ILE A 63 2.91 1.53 17.75
N ALA A 64 2.21 0.48 17.33
CA ALA A 64 2.81 -0.61 16.56
C ALA A 64 3.31 -0.16 15.18
N ALA A 65 2.55 0.72 14.50
CA ALA A 65 2.95 1.29 13.21
C ALA A 65 4.19 2.17 13.33
N ARG A 66 4.24 3.02 14.37
CA ARG A 66 5.39 3.88 14.67
C ARG A 66 6.66 3.06 14.88
N LEU A 67 6.55 1.93 15.58
CA LEU A 67 7.69 1.06 15.87
C LEU A 67 8.23 0.36 14.61
N ASN A 68 7.35 -0.02 13.68
CA ASN A 68 7.74 -0.71 12.43
C ASN A 68 8.05 0.24 11.26
N GLY A 69 7.70 1.53 11.38
CA GLY A 69 7.78 2.53 10.32
C GLY A 69 9.14 3.19 10.10
N GLY A 70 10.11 2.96 10.99
CA GLY A 70 11.44 3.56 10.89
C GLY A 70 11.50 5.03 11.32
N ASP A 71 12.71 5.58 11.34
CA ASP A 71 13.04 6.93 11.86
C ASP A 71 12.22 8.09 11.24
N ARG A 72 11.86 7.96 9.96
CA ARG A 72 11.09 8.97 9.20
C ARG A 72 9.58 8.74 9.21
N TRP A 73 9.08 7.84 10.08
CA TRP A 73 7.66 7.54 10.12
C TRP A 73 6.81 8.74 10.55
N ALA A 74 5.73 8.96 9.81
CA ALA A 74 4.69 9.94 10.13
C ALA A 74 3.34 9.46 9.59
N CYS A 75 2.26 9.92 10.22
CA CYS A 75 0.89 9.64 9.78
C CYS A 75 -0.05 10.82 10.04
N LEU A 76 -1.25 10.71 9.48
CA LEU A 76 -2.41 11.41 10.01
C LEU A 76 -3.17 10.46 10.92
N ALA A 77 -3.76 10.99 11.99
CA ALA A 77 -4.69 10.27 12.85
C ALA A 77 -6.00 11.06 12.97
N MET A 78 -7.11 10.36 12.96
CA MET A 78 -8.43 10.92 13.20
C MET A 78 -9.15 10.12 14.29
N PRO A 79 -9.04 10.56 15.56
CA PRO A 79 -9.73 9.94 16.68
C PRO A 79 -11.24 10.06 16.55
N LEU A 80 -11.95 8.97 16.84
CA LEU A 80 -13.40 8.89 16.80
C LEU A 80 -13.98 8.55 18.17
N ALA A 81 -15.22 8.95 18.43
CA ALA A 81 -15.98 8.35 19.52
C ALA A 81 -16.29 6.90 19.15
N ALA A 82 -16.47 6.03 20.15
CA ALA A 82 -16.67 4.59 19.91
C ALA A 82 -17.89 4.26 19.03
N ALA A 83 -18.93 5.12 19.07
CA ALA A 83 -20.15 4.98 18.28
C ALA A 83 -20.03 5.53 16.85
N ASP A 84 -19.01 6.35 16.56
CA ASP A 84 -18.85 6.97 15.25
C ASP A 84 -18.32 5.97 14.21
N THR A 85 -18.58 6.30 12.94
CA THR A 85 -18.13 5.51 11.80
C THR A 85 -16.96 6.16 11.09
N TRP A 86 -16.11 5.33 10.48
CA TRP A 86 -14.90 5.78 9.80
C TRP A 86 -15.17 6.62 8.53
N SER A 87 -16.34 6.47 7.91
CA SER A 87 -16.63 7.03 6.58
C SER A 87 -16.71 8.55 6.57
N ALA A 88 -17.33 9.15 7.59
CA ALA A 88 -17.38 10.60 7.76
C ALA A 88 -15.98 11.18 8.01
N ALA A 89 -15.15 10.45 8.78
CA ALA A 89 -13.79 10.82 9.09
C ALA A 89 -12.91 10.86 7.83
N LEU A 90 -12.96 9.77 7.06
CA LEU A 90 -12.25 9.67 5.78
C LEU A 90 -12.68 10.77 4.81
N THR A 91 -13.98 11.00 4.68
CA THR A 91 -14.54 12.04 3.81
C THR A 91 -14.07 13.44 4.22
N LYS A 92 -14.08 13.75 5.53
CA LYS A 92 -13.60 15.02 6.06
C LYS A 92 -12.13 15.25 5.74
N ALA A 93 -11.27 14.23 5.92
CA ALA A 93 -9.87 14.34 5.56
C ALA A 93 -9.68 14.64 4.06
N MET A 94 -10.45 13.99 3.19
CA MET A 94 -10.38 14.25 1.75
C MET A 94 -10.83 15.68 1.40
N GLN A 95 -11.96 16.13 1.95
CA GLN A 95 -12.49 17.47 1.75
C GLN A 95 -11.52 18.57 2.21
N GLN A 96 -10.77 18.33 3.28
CA GLN A 96 -9.77 19.28 3.80
C GLN A 96 -8.43 19.28 3.03
N GLY A 97 -8.31 18.49 1.95
CA GLY A 97 -7.12 18.53 1.10
C GLY A 97 -6.03 17.52 1.46
N TYR A 98 -6.21 16.71 2.51
CA TYR A 98 -5.22 15.71 2.90
C TYR A 98 -5.14 14.57 1.89
N SER A 99 -3.94 14.33 1.37
CA SER A 99 -3.65 13.22 0.46
C SER A 99 -2.83 12.17 1.18
N VAL A 100 -3.30 10.93 1.17
CA VAL A 100 -2.68 9.77 1.84
C VAL A 100 -2.68 8.57 0.91
N GLU A 101 -1.72 7.68 1.07
CA GLU A 101 -1.63 6.45 0.28
C GLU A 101 -2.65 5.42 0.77
N ALA A 102 -2.88 5.36 2.08
CA ALA A 102 -3.81 4.43 2.70
C ALA A 102 -4.63 5.08 3.81
N ALA A 103 -5.83 4.55 4.04
CA ALA A 103 -6.57 4.75 5.28
C ALA A 103 -6.61 3.45 6.09
N VAL A 104 -6.26 3.54 7.36
CA VAL A 104 -6.12 2.41 8.29
C VAL A 104 -7.28 2.48 9.28
N ILE A 105 -8.25 1.59 9.15
CA ILE A 105 -9.45 1.56 9.99
C ILE A 105 -9.18 0.61 11.16
N THR A 106 -8.98 1.19 12.34
CA THR A 106 -8.50 0.45 13.52
C THR A 106 -9.62 -0.21 14.31
N LYS A 107 -10.85 0.30 14.21
CA LYS A 107 -12.04 -0.36 14.77
C LYS A 107 -12.28 -1.68 14.00
N PRO A 108 -12.29 -2.85 14.65
CA PRO A 108 -12.48 -4.11 13.97
C PRO A 108 -13.86 -4.20 13.28
N VAL A 109 -13.86 -4.55 12.00
CA VAL A 109 -15.09 -4.85 11.25
C VAL A 109 -15.70 -6.15 11.77
N GLN A 110 -17.03 -6.27 11.75
CA GLN A 110 -17.74 -7.47 12.19
C GLN A 110 -18.34 -8.24 11.01
N ALA A 111 -18.54 -7.57 9.87
CA ALA A 111 -19.20 -8.17 8.72
C ALA A 111 -18.62 -7.72 7.39
N GLY A 112 -18.76 -8.58 6.37
CA GLY A 112 -18.30 -8.32 5.02
C GLY A 112 -18.88 -7.05 4.38
N ALA A 113 -20.11 -6.66 4.75
CA ALA A 113 -20.73 -5.44 4.24
C ALA A 113 -19.92 -4.18 4.56
N GLU A 114 -19.19 -4.14 5.67
CA GLU A 114 -18.31 -3.01 6.02
C GLU A 114 -17.12 -2.93 5.07
N LEU A 115 -16.58 -4.06 4.65
CA LEU A 115 -15.45 -4.13 3.70
C LEU A 115 -15.88 -3.69 2.29
N THR A 116 -17.08 -4.09 1.85
CA THR A 116 -17.66 -3.57 0.60
C THR A 116 -17.89 -2.06 0.68
N ALA A 117 -18.43 -1.55 1.79
CA ALA A 117 -18.61 -0.12 2.00
C ALA A 117 -17.28 0.66 2.00
N MET A 118 -16.20 0.07 2.53
CA MET A 118 -14.85 0.62 2.45
C MET A 118 -14.38 0.75 1.00
N ASN A 119 -14.57 -0.29 0.19
CA ASN A 119 -14.25 -0.22 -1.24
C ASN A 119 -15.05 0.87 -1.96
N ASP A 120 -16.36 0.94 -1.73
CA ASP A 120 -17.23 1.95 -2.33
C ASP A 120 -16.81 3.37 -1.93
N ALA A 121 -16.38 3.58 -0.68
CA ALA A 121 -15.85 4.87 -0.23
C ALA A 121 -14.56 5.25 -0.97
N VAL A 122 -13.63 4.30 -1.19
CA VAL A 122 -12.42 4.56 -1.99
C VAL A 122 -12.78 4.93 -3.42
N VAL A 123 -13.71 4.20 -4.04
CA VAL A 123 -14.18 4.49 -5.40
C VAL A 123 -14.85 5.87 -5.48
N SER A 124 -15.66 6.21 -4.47
CA SER A 124 -16.30 7.54 -4.37
C SER A 124 -15.27 8.67 -4.24
N ILE A 125 -14.21 8.47 -3.44
CA ILE A 125 -13.10 9.41 -3.30
C ILE A 125 -12.34 9.58 -4.61
N LEU A 126 -12.09 8.48 -5.32
CA LEU A 126 -11.48 8.52 -6.65
C LEU A 126 -12.35 9.31 -7.63
N ASN A 127 -13.66 9.07 -7.65
CA ASN A 127 -14.57 9.76 -8.56
C ASN A 127 -14.69 11.25 -8.25
N THR A 128 -14.68 11.62 -6.97
CA THR A 128 -14.90 13.00 -6.51
C THR A 128 -13.63 13.84 -6.55
N PHE A 129 -12.51 13.28 -6.07
CA PHE A 129 -11.27 14.03 -5.86
C PHE A 129 -10.13 13.59 -6.79
N ALA A 130 -10.34 12.54 -7.60
CA ALA A 130 -9.28 11.88 -8.38
C ALA A 130 -8.08 11.44 -7.52
N ARG A 131 -8.34 11.13 -6.23
CA ARG A 131 -7.34 10.62 -5.29
C ARG A 131 -7.39 9.10 -5.26
N ARG A 132 -6.20 8.49 -5.27
CA ARG A 132 -6.02 7.04 -5.24
C ARG A 132 -5.46 6.66 -3.88
N LEU A 133 -6.19 5.80 -3.16
CA LEU A 133 -5.78 5.22 -1.90
C LEU A 133 -6.30 3.77 -1.81
N PHE A 134 -5.82 3.03 -0.82
CA PHE A 134 -6.40 1.75 -0.40
C PHE A 134 -6.78 1.81 1.08
N ILE A 135 -7.61 0.89 1.53
CA ILE A 135 -8.01 0.77 2.93
C ILE A 135 -7.38 -0.49 3.53
N MET A 136 -6.85 -0.35 4.74
CA MET A 136 -6.48 -1.47 5.60
C MET A 136 -7.50 -1.57 6.72
N ALA A 137 -8.17 -2.71 6.85
CA ALA A 137 -9.23 -2.93 7.84
C ALA A 137 -8.78 -3.94 8.90
N ALA A 138 -9.00 -3.64 10.18
CA ALA A 138 -8.89 -4.64 11.24
C ALA A 138 -10.09 -5.59 11.21
N THR A 139 -9.87 -6.88 11.44
CA THR A 139 -10.91 -7.81 11.92
C THR A 139 -10.64 -8.21 13.36
N PRO A 140 -11.65 -8.72 14.10
CA PRO A 140 -11.51 -8.98 15.53
C PRO A 140 -10.42 -10.01 15.77
N GLY A 141 -9.70 -9.85 16.88
CA GLY A 141 -8.83 -10.92 17.40
C GLY A 141 -9.65 -12.09 17.93
N ILE A 142 -8.96 -13.10 18.44
CA ILE A 142 -9.63 -14.23 19.09
C ILE A 142 -10.36 -13.74 20.36
N LEU A 143 -11.64 -14.08 20.50
CA LEU A 143 -12.46 -13.71 21.66
C LEU A 143 -12.54 -14.87 22.64
N ALA A 144 -12.59 -14.60 23.94
CA ALA A 144 -12.80 -15.65 24.94
C ALA A 144 -14.30 -16.00 25.08
N PRO A 145 -14.69 -17.27 25.19
CA PRO A 145 -13.90 -18.50 25.05
C PRO A 145 -14.08 -19.16 23.66
N GLN A 146 -13.19 -18.87 22.70
CA GLN A 146 -13.21 -19.43 21.34
C GLN A 146 -11.98 -20.33 21.08
N THR A 147 -12.15 -21.41 20.32
CA THR A 147 -11.06 -22.24 19.75
C THR A 147 -10.50 -21.62 18.47
N TRP A 148 -9.31 -22.05 18.03
CA TRP A 148 -8.79 -21.64 16.71
C TRP A 148 -9.70 -22.03 15.54
N SER A 149 -10.39 -23.17 15.62
CA SER A 149 -11.30 -23.62 14.56
C SER A 149 -12.52 -22.70 14.43
N GLU A 150 -13.13 -22.34 15.56
CA GLU A 150 -14.25 -21.40 15.60
C GLU A 150 -13.82 -20.01 15.12
N TYR A 151 -12.61 -19.58 15.49
CA TYR A 151 -12.03 -18.31 15.04
C TYR A 151 -11.84 -18.29 13.52
N GLN A 152 -11.25 -19.34 12.95
CA GLN A 152 -11.07 -19.46 11.49
C GLN A 152 -12.40 -19.38 10.74
N THR A 153 -13.45 -20.07 11.22
CA THR A 153 -14.78 -20.00 10.60
C THR A 153 -15.36 -18.59 10.65
N ALA A 154 -15.25 -17.90 11.79
CA ALA A 154 -15.72 -16.53 11.94
C ALA A 154 -14.99 -15.56 10.99
N GLN A 155 -13.66 -15.65 10.91
CA GLN A 155 -12.85 -14.79 10.05
C GLN A 155 -13.11 -15.04 8.56
N LYS A 156 -13.24 -16.32 8.15
CA LYS A 156 -13.61 -16.69 6.77
C LYS A 156 -14.94 -16.08 6.34
N ALA A 157 -15.93 -16.06 7.24
CA ALA A 157 -17.23 -15.49 6.95
C ALA A 157 -17.17 -13.99 6.65
N ILE A 158 -16.21 -13.26 7.25
CA ILE A 158 -16.04 -11.82 7.02
C ILE A 158 -15.59 -11.53 5.59
N THR A 159 -14.69 -12.34 5.01
CA THR A 159 -14.13 -12.10 3.66
C THR A 159 -14.81 -12.92 2.56
N ALA A 160 -15.71 -13.83 2.90
CA ALA A 160 -16.34 -14.75 1.95
C ALA A 160 -17.10 -14.01 0.83
N GLY A 161 -16.80 -14.34 -0.44
CA GLY A 161 -17.53 -13.82 -1.60
C GLY A 161 -17.36 -12.33 -1.88
N ILE A 162 -16.45 -11.65 -1.18
CA ILE A 162 -16.23 -10.20 -1.36
C ILE A 162 -15.30 -9.94 -2.54
N ALA A 163 -15.66 -8.94 -3.34
CA ALA A 163 -14.81 -8.29 -4.34
C ALA A 163 -14.66 -6.80 -3.97
N ALA A 164 -13.55 -6.49 -3.31
CA ALA A 164 -13.17 -5.18 -2.81
C ALA A 164 -11.68 -4.93 -3.12
N PRO A 165 -11.31 -4.63 -4.39
CA PRO A 165 -9.93 -4.54 -4.87
C PRO A 165 -9.07 -3.48 -4.18
N ARG A 166 -9.68 -2.59 -3.40
CA ARG A 166 -9.01 -1.52 -2.67
C ARG A 166 -8.93 -1.76 -1.17
N VAL A 167 -9.27 -2.96 -0.69
CA VAL A 167 -9.33 -3.30 0.73
C VAL A 167 -8.41 -4.47 1.05
N LEU A 168 -7.50 -4.24 1.99
CA LEU A 168 -6.66 -5.22 2.65
C LEU A 168 -7.19 -5.46 4.06
N VAL A 169 -7.18 -6.70 4.53
CA VAL A 169 -7.76 -7.06 5.84
C VAL A 169 -6.73 -7.74 6.74
N VAL A 170 -6.66 -7.30 8.00
CA VAL A 170 -5.71 -7.81 9.00
C VAL A 170 -6.44 -8.27 10.27
N PRO A 171 -6.41 -9.57 10.60
CA PRO A 171 -6.91 -10.08 11.85
C PRO A 171 -6.04 -9.65 13.02
N GLN A 172 -6.64 -9.10 14.08
CA GLN A 172 -5.93 -8.66 15.29
C GLN A 172 -5.57 -9.85 16.20
N LEU A 173 -4.82 -10.82 15.69
CA LEU A 173 -4.39 -12.04 16.40
C LEU A 173 -3.67 -11.71 17.72
N HIS A 174 -2.79 -10.69 17.70
CA HIS A 174 -2.00 -10.20 18.82
C HIS A 174 -2.54 -8.84 19.36
N GLY A 175 -3.62 -8.33 18.77
CA GLY A 175 -4.25 -7.07 19.16
C GLY A 175 -3.67 -5.82 18.50
N ASN A 176 -2.54 -5.91 17.80
CA ASN A 176 -1.87 -4.78 17.15
C ASN A 176 -1.36 -5.07 15.72
N ASP A 177 -1.77 -6.19 15.14
CA ASP A 177 -1.33 -6.73 13.86
C ASP A 177 -1.51 -5.73 12.70
N LEU A 178 -2.59 -4.94 12.73
CA LEU A 178 -2.87 -3.96 11.68
C LEU A 178 -1.82 -2.85 11.68
N GLY A 179 -1.46 -2.37 12.86
CA GLY A 179 -0.43 -1.37 13.08
C GLY A 179 0.94 -1.89 12.66
N VAL A 180 1.29 -3.13 13.02
CA VAL A 180 2.54 -3.78 12.61
C VAL A 180 2.68 -3.78 11.09
N LEU A 181 1.66 -4.28 10.36
CA LEU A 181 1.69 -4.30 8.91
C LEU A 181 1.70 -2.88 8.32
N ALA A 182 0.89 -1.96 8.85
CA ALA A 182 0.83 -0.59 8.37
C ALA A 182 2.19 0.11 8.52
N GLY A 183 2.87 -0.07 9.65
CA GLY A 183 4.22 0.43 9.86
C GLY A 183 5.22 -0.18 8.88
N ARG A 184 5.17 -1.51 8.70
CA ARG A 184 6.05 -2.22 7.75
C ARG A 184 5.89 -1.70 6.31
N LEU A 185 4.66 -1.46 5.86
CA LEU A 185 4.36 -0.89 4.54
C LEU A 185 4.73 0.59 4.41
N ALA A 186 4.70 1.33 5.52
CA ALA A 186 5.07 2.75 5.60
C ALA A 186 6.58 2.97 5.79
N ASN A 187 7.37 1.91 5.99
CA ASN A 187 8.79 2.05 6.26
C ASN A 187 9.53 2.55 5.01
N ALA A 188 10.18 3.71 5.13
CA ALA A 188 10.89 4.35 4.02
C ALA A 188 12.22 3.68 3.66
N ALA A 189 12.65 2.66 4.41
CA ALA A 189 13.81 1.82 4.08
C ALA A 189 13.49 0.79 2.98
N VAL A 190 12.22 0.53 2.68
CA VAL A 190 11.79 -0.39 1.63
C VAL A 190 11.03 0.32 0.50
N SER A 191 11.03 -0.29 -0.67
CA SER A 191 10.27 0.16 -1.83
C SER A 191 8.77 -0.10 -1.63
N ILE A 192 7.90 0.70 -2.25
CA ILE A 192 6.47 0.37 -2.30
C ILE A 192 6.17 -0.87 -3.15
N ALA A 193 7.14 -1.28 -3.99
CA ALA A 193 7.10 -2.48 -4.81
C ALA A 193 7.57 -3.73 -4.06
N ASP A 194 8.15 -3.58 -2.86
CA ASP A 194 8.54 -4.73 -2.04
C ASP A 194 7.29 -5.32 -1.38
N SER A 195 7.11 -6.63 -1.51
CA SER A 195 6.08 -7.36 -0.76
C SER A 195 6.37 -7.25 0.74
N PRO A 196 5.33 -7.10 1.61
CA PRO A 196 5.52 -7.17 3.06
C PRO A 196 6.14 -8.51 3.49
N MET A 197 6.04 -9.57 2.66
CA MET A 197 6.62 -10.88 2.90
C MET A 197 8.16 -10.90 2.91
N ARG A 198 8.83 -9.86 2.40
CA ARG A 198 10.31 -9.83 2.26
C ARG A 198 11.03 -10.06 3.59
N VAL A 199 11.47 -11.30 3.83
CA VAL A 199 12.14 -11.74 5.07
C VAL A 199 13.43 -10.98 5.34
N SER A 200 14.19 -10.64 4.29
CA SER A 200 15.46 -9.90 4.41
C SER A 200 15.31 -8.45 4.88
N THR A 201 14.07 -7.92 4.96
CA THR A 201 13.79 -6.64 5.64
C THR A 201 13.89 -6.77 7.16
N GLY A 202 13.89 -8.01 7.68
CA GLY A 202 13.94 -8.31 9.11
C GLY A 202 12.57 -8.63 9.70
N ALA A 203 12.61 -9.14 10.93
CA ALA A 203 11.44 -9.46 11.73
C ALA A 203 10.62 -8.21 12.08
N VAL A 204 9.31 -8.37 12.26
CA VAL A 204 8.44 -7.31 12.76
C VAL A 204 8.70 -7.05 14.24
N LEU A 205 8.45 -5.81 14.66
CA LEU A 205 8.74 -5.33 15.99
C LEU A 205 7.45 -5.16 16.80
N GLY A 206 7.49 -5.55 18.08
CA GLY A 206 6.44 -5.28 19.05
C GLY A 206 5.09 -5.96 18.78
N LEU A 207 5.05 -7.06 18.03
CA LEU A 207 3.82 -7.83 17.81
C LEU A 207 3.31 -8.47 19.11
N GLY A 208 4.19 -8.84 20.04
CA GLY A 208 3.85 -9.43 21.33
C GLY A 208 4.00 -10.96 21.35
N ASP A 209 3.51 -11.57 22.43
CA ASP A 209 3.58 -13.00 22.64
C ASP A 209 2.59 -13.75 21.75
N THR A 210 2.93 -14.99 21.36
CA THR A 210 2.04 -15.85 20.58
C THR A 210 0.71 -16.06 21.32
N PRO A 211 -0.44 -15.68 20.73
CA PRO A 211 -1.73 -15.81 21.39
C PRO A 211 -2.10 -17.29 21.55
N VAL A 212 -2.95 -17.58 22.54
CA VAL A 212 -3.51 -18.90 22.81
C VAL A 212 -5.03 -18.86 22.68
N ASP A 213 -5.63 -19.98 22.31
CA ASP A 213 -7.10 -20.12 22.32
C ASP A 213 -7.63 -20.52 23.71
N LYS A 214 -8.94 -20.76 23.82
CA LYS A 214 -9.59 -21.16 25.07
C LYS A 214 -9.03 -22.45 25.69
N ASP A 215 -8.42 -23.32 24.88
CA ASP A 215 -7.86 -24.61 25.30
C ASP A 215 -6.35 -24.50 25.55
N SER A 216 -5.81 -23.26 25.64
CA SER A 216 -4.39 -22.94 25.79
C SER A 216 -3.51 -23.43 24.64
N ILE A 217 -4.10 -23.65 23.46
CA ILE A 217 -3.36 -24.06 22.27
C ILE A 217 -2.75 -22.79 21.65
N PRO A 218 -1.42 -22.70 21.49
CA PRO A 218 -0.79 -21.55 20.86
C PRO A 218 -1.15 -21.46 19.38
N LEU A 219 -1.17 -20.23 18.83
CA LEU A 219 -1.38 -20.00 17.41
C LEU A 219 -0.37 -20.79 16.56
N GLN A 220 -0.90 -21.56 15.62
CA GLN A 220 -0.13 -22.47 14.76
C GLN A 220 -0.06 -21.94 13.33
N SER A 221 1.00 -22.32 12.60
CA SER A 221 1.15 -22.03 11.16
C SER A 221 -0.01 -22.58 10.32
N ALA A 222 -0.63 -23.71 10.72
CA ALA A 222 -1.80 -24.26 10.05
C ALA A 222 -3.01 -23.31 10.12
N THR A 223 -3.24 -22.67 11.28
CA THR A 223 -4.28 -21.64 11.42
C THR A 223 -3.99 -20.45 10.52
N LEU A 224 -2.74 -19.99 10.48
CA LEU A 224 -2.31 -18.88 9.64
C LEU A 224 -2.52 -19.17 8.15
N ALA A 225 -2.15 -20.37 7.67
CA ALA A 225 -2.39 -20.80 6.29
C ALA A 225 -3.87 -20.79 5.91
N VAL A 226 -4.74 -21.17 6.85
CA VAL A 226 -6.20 -21.15 6.64
C VAL A 226 -6.75 -19.71 6.54
N LEU A 227 -6.22 -18.78 7.34
CA LEU A 227 -6.60 -17.37 7.31
C LEU A 227 -6.07 -16.68 6.04
N ASP A 228 -4.82 -16.95 5.66
CA ASP A 228 -4.21 -16.44 4.43
C ASP A 228 -4.98 -16.91 3.18
N ALA A 229 -5.33 -18.20 3.11
CA ALA A 229 -6.21 -18.73 2.05
C ALA A 229 -7.61 -18.08 2.04
N ALA A 230 -8.04 -17.51 3.17
CA ALA A 230 -9.27 -16.71 3.28
C ALA A 230 -9.05 -15.24 2.89
N ARG A 231 -7.91 -14.89 2.28
CA ARG A 231 -7.51 -13.55 1.83
C ARG A 231 -7.29 -12.55 2.98
N LEU A 232 -6.93 -13.03 4.16
CA LEU A 232 -6.48 -12.20 5.28
C LEU A 232 -4.96 -12.05 5.23
N SER A 233 -4.42 -10.91 5.65
CA SER A 233 -2.97 -10.69 5.74
C SER A 233 -2.50 -11.01 7.16
N VAL A 234 -1.63 -12.01 7.31
CA VAL A 234 -1.28 -12.58 8.62
C VAL A 234 0.23 -12.56 8.90
N PRO A 235 0.66 -12.68 10.17
CA PRO A 235 2.06 -12.91 10.51
C PRO A 235 2.57 -14.26 9.98
N GLN A 236 3.89 -14.40 9.82
CA GLN A 236 4.52 -15.64 9.37
C GLN A 236 5.78 -15.96 10.17
N THR A 237 6.00 -17.23 10.48
CA THR A 237 7.21 -17.75 11.13
C THR A 237 7.76 -18.92 10.33
N TYR A 238 9.05 -19.17 10.45
CA TYR A 238 9.70 -20.34 9.84
C TYR A 238 10.32 -21.19 10.95
N ALA A 239 10.25 -22.52 10.80
CA ALA A 239 10.96 -23.42 11.69
C ALA A 239 12.45 -23.13 11.63
N ASP A 240 13.12 -23.16 12.77
CA ASP A 240 14.57 -22.95 12.91
C ASP A 240 15.12 -21.60 12.40
N TYR A 241 14.25 -20.62 12.13
CA TYR A 241 14.63 -19.26 11.76
C TYR A 241 13.98 -18.24 12.71
N PRO A 242 14.74 -17.69 13.67
CA PRO A 242 14.18 -16.82 14.72
C PRO A 242 13.51 -15.55 14.18
N GLY A 243 12.37 -15.22 14.78
CA GLY A 243 11.63 -13.99 14.51
C GLY A 243 10.25 -14.23 13.91
N VAL A 244 9.42 -13.19 13.97
CA VAL A 244 8.12 -13.15 13.29
C VAL A 244 8.25 -12.22 12.10
N PHE A 245 7.79 -12.67 10.94
CA PHE A 245 7.75 -11.93 9.68
C PHE A 245 6.29 -11.69 9.30
N TRP A 246 6.05 -11.33 8.06
CA TRP A 246 4.70 -11.17 7.53
C TRP A 246 4.50 -12.11 6.36
N ALA A 247 3.26 -12.56 6.17
CA ALA A 247 2.83 -13.15 4.92
C ALA A 247 2.60 -12.05 3.87
N ASP A 248 1.73 -12.31 2.91
CA ASP A 248 1.44 -11.34 1.86
C ASP A 248 0.50 -10.21 2.32
N GLY A 249 0.42 -9.15 1.51
CA GLY A 249 -0.58 -8.10 1.66
C GLY A 249 -1.79 -8.38 0.77
N ASN A 250 -2.63 -9.33 1.18
CA ASN A 250 -3.78 -9.80 0.41
C ASN A 250 -4.85 -8.72 0.28
N LEU A 251 -5.19 -8.36 -0.97
CA LEU A 251 -6.33 -7.52 -1.30
C LEU A 251 -7.56 -8.40 -1.59
N LEU A 252 -8.75 -7.91 -1.27
CA LEU A 252 -10.01 -8.63 -1.50
C LEU A 252 -10.47 -8.58 -2.97
N ASP A 253 -9.56 -8.60 -3.94
CA ASP A 253 -9.94 -8.62 -5.35
C ASP A 253 -10.47 -10.00 -5.77
N ALA A 254 -11.10 -10.04 -6.95
CA ALA A 254 -11.58 -11.27 -7.55
C ALA A 254 -10.40 -12.24 -7.87
N PRO A 255 -10.64 -13.56 -7.81
CA PRO A 255 -9.66 -14.55 -8.21
C PRO A 255 -9.12 -14.28 -9.63
N GLY A 256 -7.79 -14.28 -9.79
CA GLY A 256 -7.12 -14.05 -11.06
C GLY A 256 -6.90 -12.58 -11.45
N SER A 257 -7.23 -11.63 -10.56
CA SER A 257 -6.92 -10.22 -10.79
C SER A 257 -5.41 -9.91 -10.67
N ASP A 258 -4.95 -8.89 -11.40
CA ASP A 258 -3.59 -8.35 -11.27
C ASP A 258 -3.34 -7.66 -9.90
N TYR A 259 -4.41 -7.31 -9.17
CA TYR A 259 -4.36 -6.58 -7.90
C TYR A 259 -4.71 -7.44 -6.68
N GLN A 260 -4.42 -8.75 -6.73
CA GLN A 260 -4.60 -9.63 -5.56
C GLN A 260 -3.64 -9.30 -4.41
N VAL A 261 -2.53 -8.61 -4.69
CA VAL A 261 -1.49 -8.27 -3.70
C VAL A 261 -1.19 -6.78 -3.70
N ILE A 262 -0.83 -6.25 -2.53
CA ILE A 262 -0.75 -4.82 -2.29
C ILE A 262 0.37 -4.11 -3.08
N GLU A 263 1.52 -4.76 -3.27
CA GLU A 263 2.67 -4.16 -3.97
C GLU A 263 2.33 -3.79 -5.43
N ASN A 264 1.49 -4.57 -6.09
CA ASN A 264 1.04 -4.29 -7.46
C ASN A 264 0.15 -3.04 -7.50
N LEU A 265 -0.79 -2.93 -6.56
CA LEU A 265 -1.71 -1.80 -6.48
C LEU A 265 -0.96 -0.49 -6.22
N ARG A 266 -0.03 -0.50 -5.26
CA ARG A 266 0.73 0.69 -4.84
C ARG A 266 1.53 1.29 -5.99
N VAL A 267 2.22 0.44 -6.76
CA VAL A 267 3.04 0.87 -7.90
C VAL A 267 2.19 1.50 -9.00
N VAL A 268 1.04 0.89 -9.34
CA VAL A 268 0.13 1.45 -10.35
C VAL A 268 -0.46 2.79 -9.90
N ASP A 269 -0.86 2.90 -8.64
CA ASP A 269 -1.41 4.14 -8.11
C ASP A 269 -0.37 5.28 -8.09
N LYS A 270 0.88 4.99 -7.73
CA LYS A 270 1.99 5.95 -7.80
C LYS A 270 2.19 6.47 -9.22
N ALA A 271 2.23 5.57 -10.19
CA ALA A 271 2.37 5.95 -11.60
C ALA A 271 1.21 6.81 -12.07
N ALA A 272 -0.03 6.42 -11.73
CA ALA A 272 -1.21 7.18 -12.10
C ALA A 272 -1.23 8.58 -11.49
N ARG A 273 -0.79 8.76 -10.23
CA ARG A 273 -0.65 10.08 -9.59
C ARG A 273 0.32 10.97 -10.36
N ARG A 274 1.48 10.45 -10.72
CA ARG A 274 2.53 11.20 -11.45
C ARG A 274 2.11 11.55 -12.89
N VAL A 275 1.53 10.60 -13.61
CA VAL A 275 1.04 10.79 -14.98
C VAL A 275 -0.10 11.80 -15.03
N ARG A 276 -1.03 11.78 -14.06
CA ARG A 276 -2.18 12.69 -14.03
C ARG A 276 -1.77 14.16 -14.08
N ILE A 277 -0.74 14.56 -13.33
CA ILE A 277 -0.26 15.95 -13.30
C ILE A 277 0.23 16.41 -14.67
N LEU A 278 0.96 15.52 -15.36
CA LEU A 278 1.42 15.79 -16.72
C LEU A 278 0.26 15.91 -17.71
N LEU A 279 -0.78 15.08 -17.58
CA LEU A 279 -1.97 15.17 -18.42
C LEU A 279 -2.75 16.47 -18.20
N ILE A 280 -2.86 16.95 -16.96
CA ILE A 280 -3.52 18.23 -16.64
C ILE A 280 -2.84 19.40 -17.37
N GLN A 281 -1.50 19.42 -17.41
CA GLN A 281 -0.75 20.47 -18.10
C GLN A 281 -0.93 20.48 -19.63
N ARG A 282 -1.51 19.43 -20.20
CA ARG A 282 -1.72 19.28 -21.66
C ARG A 282 -3.13 19.68 -22.09
N ILE A 283 -4.04 19.95 -21.16
CA ILE A 283 -5.39 20.39 -21.48
C ILE A 283 -5.33 21.70 -22.26
N ALA A 284 -5.92 21.71 -23.46
CA ALA A 284 -5.93 22.84 -24.39
C ALA A 284 -4.54 23.38 -24.81
N ASP A 285 -3.46 22.63 -24.57
CA ASP A 285 -2.12 22.99 -25.06
C ASP A 285 -1.90 22.44 -26.47
N ARG A 286 -1.82 23.34 -27.47
CA ARG A 286 -1.55 22.99 -28.87
C ARG A 286 -0.21 22.28 -29.10
N ARG A 287 0.70 22.28 -28.11
CA ARG A 287 1.94 21.48 -28.14
C ARG A 287 1.68 19.98 -28.05
N LEU A 288 0.49 19.57 -27.58
CA LEU A 288 -0.07 18.26 -27.85
C LEU A 288 -1.01 18.39 -29.06
N ASN A 289 -0.52 17.96 -30.22
CA ASN A 289 -1.24 17.80 -31.49
C ASN A 289 -0.84 16.50 -32.20
N SER A 290 -1.47 16.19 -33.33
CA SER A 290 -1.30 14.94 -34.07
C SER A 290 -0.03 14.85 -34.94
N SER A 291 0.83 15.88 -34.98
CA SER A 291 2.11 15.79 -35.70
C SER A 291 3.08 14.82 -35.01
N ALA A 292 3.90 14.12 -35.80
CA ALA A 292 4.83 13.11 -35.29
C ALA A 292 5.76 13.64 -34.18
N ASN A 293 6.30 14.86 -34.34
CA ASN A 293 7.19 15.47 -33.35
C ASN A 293 6.46 15.77 -32.02
N SER A 294 5.23 16.30 -32.10
CA SER A 294 4.39 16.52 -30.92
C SER A 294 4.11 15.21 -30.18
N MET A 295 3.71 14.17 -30.92
CA MET A 295 3.39 12.87 -30.36
C MET A 295 4.61 12.25 -29.67
N ALA A 296 5.77 12.23 -30.33
CA ALA A 296 7.01 11.72 -29.75
C ALA A 296 7.43 12.47 -28.47
N LYS A 297 7.35 13.81 -28.49
CA LYS A 297 7.66 14.64 -27.31
C LYS A 297 6.72 14.34 -26.14
N ASN A 298 5.41 14.21 -26.42
CA ASN A 298 4.43 13.94 -25.37
C ASN A 298 4.53 12.51 -24.82
N ILE A 299 4.76 11.52 -25.67
CA ILE A 299 5.05 10.13 -25.26
C ILE A 299 6.28 10.11 -24.34
N SER A 300 7.39 10.73 -24.76
CA SER A 300 8.61 10.77 -23.94
C SER A 300 8.39 11.45 -22.58
N ALA A 301 7.64 12.54 -22.56
CA ALA A 301 7.32 13.24 -21.33
C ALA A 301 6.35 12.45 -20.41
N LEU A 302 5.37 11.72 -20.95
CA LEU A 302 4.51 10.82 -20.17
C LEU A 302 5.26 9.57 -19.69
N MET A 303 6.32 9.16 -20.39
CA MET A 303 7.19 8.04 -20.00
C MET A 303 8.21 8.40 -18.91
N ALA A 304 8.54 9.68 -18.78
CA ALA A 304 9.50 10.17 -17.78
C ALA A 304 9.22 9.68 -16.33
N PRO A 305 7.98 9.77 -15.79
CA PRO A 305 7.70 9.23 -14.45
C PRO A 305 7.90 7.72 -14.33
N LEU A 306 7.61 6.95 -15.39
CA LEU A 306 7.82 5.50 -15.41
C LEU A 306 9.32 5.17 -15.45
N ARG A 307 10.12 5.90 -16.23
CA ARG A 307 11.59 5.74 -16.23
C ARG A 307 12.20 6.07 -14.87
N ALA A 308 11.67 7.07 -14.17
CA ALA A 308 12.10 7.40 -12.82
C ALA A 308 11.79 6.27 -11.82
N MET A 309 10.63 5.62 -11.95
CA MET A 309 10.26 4.45 -11.14
C MET A 309 11.09 3.21 -11.48
N ALA A 310 11.52 3.06 -12.74
CA ALA A 310 12.31 1.92 -13.18
C ALA A 310 13.81 2.00 -12.81
N LYS A 311 14.27 3.15 -12.30
CA LYS A 311 15.68 3.39 -12.05
C LYS A 311 16.19 2.47 -10.92
N SER A 312 17.09 1.56 -11.27
CA SER A 312 17.87 0.79 -10.30
C SER A 312 19.08 1.59 -9.79
N THR A 313 19.55 1.23 -8.60
CA THR A 313 20.79 1.77 -8.01
C THR A 313 21.73 0.61 -7.72
N ALA A 314 22.95 0.68 -8.22
CA ALA A 314 23.98 -0.32 -7.92
C ALA A 314 24.94 0.22 -6.85
N LEU A 315 25.29 -0.63 -5.89
CA LEU A 315 26.34 -0.40 -4.90
C LEU A 315 27.33 -1.57 -4.96
N GLY A 316 28.43 -1.39 -5.71
CA GLY A 316 29.34 -2.49 -6.00
C GLY A 316 28.66 -3.58 -6.83
N THR A 317 28.60 -4.80 -6.30
CA THR A 317 27.91 -5.95 -6.91
C THR A 317 26.43 -6.04 -6.55
N GLU A 318 25.98 -5.29 -5.55
CA GLU A 318 24.57 -5.30 -5.12
C GLU A 318 23.74 -4.36 -6.01
N VAL A 319 22.61 -4.85 -6.49
CA VAL A 319 21.69 -4.06 -7.32
C VAL A 319 20.37 -3.90 -6.57
N PHE A 320 20.05 -2.67 -6.21
CA PHE A 320 18.72 -2.29 -5.73
C PHE A 320 17.82 -2.05 -6.94
N PRO A 321 16.82 -2.92 -7.19
CA PRO A 321 15.95 -2.78 -8.34
C PRO A 321 15.06 -1.53 -8.23
N GLY A 322 14.59 -1.05 -9.39
CA GLY A 322 13.52 -0.05 -9.43
C GLY A 322 12.18 -0.63 -8.98
N GLU A 323 11.14 0.19 -8.95
CA GLU A 323 9.77 -0.23 -8.62
C GLU A 323 9.09 -1.01 -9.76
N ILE A 324 9.54 -0.79 -10.99
CA ILE A 324 9.07 -1.45 -12.21
C ILE A 324 10.25 -1.77 -13.13
N GLN A 325 10.02 -2.63 -14.12
CA GLN A 325 10.94 -2.82 -15.23
C GLN A 325 11.02 -1.55 -16.09
N GLN A 326 12.16 -1.36 -16.76
CA GLN A 326 12.36 -0.27 -17.72
C GLN A 326 11.23 -0.27 -18.77
N PRO A 327 10.47 0.83 -18.95
CA PRO A 327 9.50 0.92 -20.02
C PRO A 327 10.20 0.87 -21.38
N LYS A 328 9.59 0.15 -22.31
CA LYS A 328 10.04 -0.09 -23.69
C LYS A 328 9.23 0.77 -24.66
N ASP A 329 9.74 0.92 -25.88
CA ASP A 329 8.97 1.53 -26.96
C ASP A 329 7.67 0.76 -27.19
N GLY A 330 6.56 1.50 -27.38
CA GLY A 330 5.22 0.93 -27.48
C GLY A 330 4.51 0.69 -26.13
N ASP A 331 5.18 0.83 -24.99
CA ASP A 331 4.51 0.78 -23.68
C ASP A 331 3.65 2.01 -23.39
N ILE A 332 3.87 3.10 -24.13
CA ILE A 332 2.96 4.25 -24.16
C ILE A 332 2.53 4.52 -25.59
N VAL A 333 1.22 4.50 -25.81
CA VAL A 333 0.59 4.82 -27.09
C VAL A 333 -0.40 5.94 -26.87
N VAL A 334 -0.30 7.01 -27.66
CA VAL A 334 -1.21 8.15 -27.58
C VAL A 334 -1.98 8.22 -28.91
N ASN A 335 -3.31 8.24 -28.83
CA ASN A 335 -4.21 8.26 -29.98
C ASN A 335 -5.14 9.46 -29.90
N TRP A 336 -5.27 10.18 -31.01
CA TRP A 336 -6.30 11.22 -31.17
C TRP A 336 -7.60 10.56 -31.61
N LEU A 337 -8.66 10.71 -30.81
CA LEU A 337 -9.99 10.23 -31.16
C LEU A 337 -10.80 11.27 -31.95
N SER A 338 -10.46 12.55 -31.79
CA SER A 338 -11.08 13.68 -32.50
C SER A 338 -10.10 14.85 -32.54
N LYS A 339 -10.52 16.05 -32.96
CA LYS A 339 -9.68 17.27 -32.87
C LYS A 339 -9.42 17.75 -31.43
N THR A 340 -10.17 17.24 -30.45
CA THR A 340 -10.15 17.73 -29.05
C THR A 340 -10.05 16.60 -28.02
N SER A 341 -10.03 15.34 -28.45
CA SER A 341 -9.97 14.16 -27.57
C SER A 341 -8.74 13.33 -27.87
N VAL A 342 -8.00 13.00 -26.80
CA VAL A 342 -6.78 12.18 -26.83
C VAL A 342 -6.90 11.10 -25.76
N VAL A 343 -6.49 9.88 -26.12
CA VAL A 343 -6.34 8.77 -25.18
C VAL A 343 -4.89 8.35 -25.14
N ALA A 344 -4.36 8.14 -23.94
CA ALA A 344 -3.04 7.58 -23.71
C ALA A 344 -3.17 6.22 -23.03
N TYR A 345 -2.64 5.18 -23.66
CA TYR A 345 -2.52 3.83 -23.12
C TYR A 345 -1.12 3.67 -22.54
N MET A 346 -1.00 3.08 -21.35
CA MET A 346 0.28 2.89 -20.67
C MET A 346 0.35 1.48 -20.08
N LYS A 347 1.49 0.81 -20.24
CA LYS A 347 1.78 -0.49 -19.64
C LYS A 347 2.87 -0.34 -18.56
N LEU A 348 2.60 -0.92 -17.40
CA LEU A 348 3.56 -1.07 -16.31
C LEU A 348 3.90 -2.55 -16.15
N ARG A 349 5.14 -2.85 -15.77
CA ARG A 349 5.59 -4.23 -15.50
C ARG A 349 6.35 -4.24 -14.18
N PRO A 350 5.80 -4.84 -13.10
CA PRO A 350 6.55 -5.08 -11.87
C PRO A 350 7.78 -5.97 -12.13
N LEU A 351 8.75 -5.94 -11.22
CA LEU A 351 9.79 -6.97 -11.18
C LEU A 351 9.27 -8.21 -10.45
N ASN A 352 9.87 -9.35 -10.76
CA ASN A 352 9.53 -10.61 -10.08
C ASN A 352 10.03 -10.54 -8.63
N CYS A 353 9.19 -10.94 -7.68
CA CYS A 353 9.52 -11.13 -6.28
C CYS A 353 9.09 -12.55 -5.89
N PRO A 354 10.01 -13.51 -5.74
CA PRO A 354 9.63 -14.90 -5.46
C PRO A 354 8.98 -15.03 -4.08
N LYS A 355 7.84 -15.72 -4.02
CA LYS A 355 7.12 -16.07 -2.78
C LYS A 355 7.14 -17.58 -2.48
N ASP A 356 7.59 -18.36 -3.46
CA ASP A 356 7.84 -19.80 -3.37
C ASP A 356 9.20 -20.10 -4.00
N ILE A 357 10.04 -20.82 -3.27
CA ILE A 357 11.42 -21.17 -3.66
C ILE A 357 11.65 -22.63 -3.32
N THR A 358 11.95 -23.43 -4.33
CA THR A 358 12.32 -24.85 -4.17
C THR A 358 13.75 -25.06 -4.66
N ALA A 359 14.60 -25.63 -3.83
CA ALA A 359 15.94 -26.09 -4.20
C ALA A 359 15.93 -27.61 -4.31
N ASN A 360 16.21 -28.14 -5.50
CA ASN A 360 16.34 -29.59 -5.73
C ASN A 360 17.82 -29.97 -5.72
N ILE A 361 18.21 -30.91 -4.86
CA ILE A 361 19.58 -31.37 -4.72
C ILE A 361 19.67 -32.78 -5.27
N ALA A 362 20.50 -32.98 -6.29
CA ALA A 362 20.85 -34.30 -6.81
C ALA A 362 22.21 -34.74 -6.27
N LEU A 363 22.32 -36.00 -5.88
CA LEU A 363 23.60 -36.62 -5.53
C LEU A 363 24.25 -37.13 -6.82
N ASP A 364 25.38 -36.55 -7.21
CA ASP A 364 26.20 -37.04 -8.31
C ASP A 364 27.38 -37.86 -7.75
N LEU A 365 27.46 -39.13 -8.15
CA LEU A 365 28.54 -40.07 -7.80
C LEU A 365 29.30 -40.54 -9.06
N SER A 366 29.12 -39.86 -10.19
CA SER A 366 29.86 -40.19 -11.40
C SER A 366 31.37 -40.00 -11.15
N PRO A 367 32.22 -40.95 -11.59
CA PRO A 367 33.66 -40.77 -11.48
C PRO A 367 34.12 -39.61 -12.37
N GLU A 368 35.05 -38.78 -11.88
CA GLU A 368 35.68 -37.73 -12.69
C GLU A 368 36.27 -38.38 -13.95
N ALA A 369 35.89 -37.87 -15.12
CA ALA A 369 36.54 -38.28 -16.36
C ALA A 369 37.99 -37.76 -16.30
N THR A 370 38.98 -38.65 -16.18
CA THR A 370 40.39 -38.30 -16.36
C THR A 370 40.58 -37.70 -17.75
N GLU A 371 41.11 -36.47 -17.79
CA GLU A 371 41.40 -35.69 -19.02
C GLU A 371 42.26 -36.43 -20.05
#